data_AF-G3HGD0-F1
#
_entry.id   AF-G3HGD0-F1
#
_cell.length_a   1.000
_cell.length_b   1.000
_cell.length_c   1.000
_cell.angle_alpha   90.00
_cell.angle_beta   90.00
_cell.angle_gamma   90.00
#
_symmetry.space_group_name_H-M   'P 1'
#
loop_
_entity.id
_entity.type
_entity.pdbx_description
1 polymer ?
#
loop_
_entity_poly.entity_id
_entity_poly.type
_entity_poly.pdbx_seq_one_letter_code
_entity_poly.pdbx_strand_id
1 'polypeptide(L)'
;MGQTGTKSVFSQSGNSREVTPILVAQTQSSGPQTSTTPQVLSPTITSPPNALPRRSSRLFTSDSSTAKENSKKLKMKFPPKIPNRKTKSKTNKGGITQPNINDSLEITKLDSSIISEGKLSTITPQIQAFNLQKAAAEGLMSLLREMGKGYLALCSYNCKEAINILSHLPSHHYSTDRVLCQIGRAYFELSEYMQAERIFSEVRRIENYRVEGMEIYSTTLWHLQKDVALSVLSKDLTDMDKNSPEAWCAAGNCFSLQREHDIAIKFFQRAIQVDPNYAYAYTLLGHEFVLTEELDKALACFRNAIRVNPRHYNAW
;
A
#
# COMPACT_ATOMS: atom_id res chain seq x y z
N MET A 1 -15.71 -4.17 65.91
CA MET A 1 -17.12 -4.39 66.31
C MET A 1 -17.98 -3.68 65.27
N GLY A 2 -18.84 -4.29 64.46
CA GLY A 2 -19.22 -5.68 64.25
C GLY A 2 -19.77 -5.81 62.82
N GLN A 3 -19.54 -6.98 62.23
CA GLN A 3 -20.08 -7.41 60.94
C GLN A 3 -21.58 -7.74 61.05
N THR A 4 -22.34 -7.45 59.99
CA THR A 4 -23.55 -8.17 59.56
C THR A 4 -23.58 -8.05 58.03
N GLY A 5 -23.94 -9.02 57.20
CA GLY A 5 -24.49 -10.35 57.39
C GLY A 5 -25.11 -10.77 56.05
N THR A 6 -24.45 -11.71 55.39
CA THR A 6 -24.90 -12.67 54.34
C THR A 6 -26.35 -12.65 53.82
N LYS A 7 -26.52 -12.87 52.51
CA LYS A 7 -27.45 -13.90 51.97
C LYS A 7 -27.06 -14.32 50.54
N SER A 8 -26.74 -15.61 50.40
CA SER A 8 -26.72 -16.40 49.17
C SER A 8 -28.04 -17.15 49.08
N VAL A 9 -28.65 -17.25 47.88
CA VAL A 9 -29.66 -18.28 47.58
C VAL A 9 -29.51 -18.75 46.13
N PHE A 10 -29.23 -20.04 46.04
CA PHE A 10 -29.30 -20.97 44.91
C PHE A 10 -30.76 -21.15 44.45
N SER A 11 -31.03 -21.34 43.15
CA SER A 11 -32.08 -22.27 42.72
C SER A 11 -31.82 -22.82 41.31
N GLN A 12 -31.97 -24.14 41.23
CA GLN A 12 -31.77 -25.06 40.12
C GLN A 12 -32.93 -25.05 39.12
N SER A 13 -32.72 -25.80 38.02
CA SER A 13 -33.69 -26.48 37.14
C SER A 13 -33.59 -25.94 35.71
N GLY A 14 -33.24 -26.71 34.67
CA GLY A 14 -33.51 -28.12 34.42
C GLY A 14 -34.50 -28.23 33.26
N ASN A 15 -34.24 -29.19 32.36
CA ASN A 15 -35.01 -29.61 31.17
C ASN A 15 -34.89 -28.78 29.89
N SER A 16 -34.95 -29.35 28.69
CA SER A 16 -34.65 -30.70 28.16
C SER A 16 -34.85 -30.59 26.64
N ARG A 17 -34.16 -31.44 25.90
CA ARG A 17 -34.25 -31.61 24.45
C ARG A 17 -35.69 -31.90 24.00
N GLU A 18 -36.05 -31.44 22.81
CA GLU A 18 -36.64 -32.33 21.81
C GLU A 18 -36.55 -31.75 20.39
N VAL A 19 -36.16 -32.64 19.48
CA VAL A 19 -36.03 -32.49 18.03
C VAL A 19 -37.15 -33.34 17.44
N THR A 20 -37.95 -32.78 16.53
CA THR A 20 -38.86 -33.55 15.68
C THR A 20 -38.68 -33.17 14.21
N PRO A 21 -38.40 -34.14 13.32
CA PRO A 21 -38.30 -33.96 11.87
C PRO A 21 -39.66 -34.29 11.20
N ILE A 22 -39.95 -33.71 10.02
CA ILE A 22 -41.06 -34.17 9.17
C ILE A 22 -40.61 -34.39 7.72
N LEU A 23 -41.14 -35.50 7.21
CA LEU A 23 -40.84 -36.27 6.01
C LEU A 23 -41.22 -35.65 4.66
N VAL A 24 -40.54 -36.25 3.66
CA VAL A 24 -40.82 -36.37 2.22
C VAL A 24 -42.25 -36.82 1.91
N ALA A 25 -42.82 -36.28 0.81
CA ALA A 25 -43.88 -36.92 0.04
C ALA A 25 -43.53 -36.95 -1.45
N GLN A 26 -43.50 -38.16 -2.02
CA GLN A 26 -43.49 -38.45 -3.45
C GLN A 26 -44.93 -38.42 -4.01
N THR A 27 -45.11 -37.97 -5.25
CA THR A 27 -46.09 -38.55 -6.18
C THR A 27 -45.59 -38.44 -7.62
N GLN A 28 -45.92 -39.47 -8.40
CA GLN A 28 -45.37 -39.86 -9.70
C GLN A 28 -46.25 -39.44 -10.90
N SER A 29 -45.72 -39.73 -12.08
CA SER A 29 -46.32 -39.88 -13.44
C SER A 29 -46.14 -38.65 -14.35
N SER A 30 -45.79 -38.76 -15.64
CA SER A 30 -45.73 -39.87 -16.60
C SER A 30 -44.83 -39.48 -17.81
N GLY A 31 -44.19 -40.47 -18.47
CA GLY A 31 -43.29 -40.28 -19.64
C GLY A 31 -44.02 -39.97 -20.97
N PRO A 32 -43.36 -40.01 -22.17
CA PRO A 32 -42.54 -41.15 -22.61
C PRO A 32 -41.26 -40.86 -23.47
N GLN A 33 -40.30 -41.83 -23.38
CA GLN A 33 -39.51 -42.52 -24.43
C GLN A 33 -38.83 -41.76 -25.60
N THR A 34 -37.51 -41.93 -25.72
CA THR A 34 -36.87 -42.59 -26.89
C THR A 34 -35.42 -43.05 -26.62
N SER A 35 -35.16 -44.32 -26.97
CA SER A 35 -33.90 -45.07 -27.15
C SER A 35 -32.76 -44.29 -27.85
N THR A 36 -31.46 -44.49 -27.57
CA THR A 36 -30.64 -45.68 -27.90
C THR A 36 -29.22 -45.62 -27.27
N THR A 37 -28.71 -46.76 -26.77
CA THR A 37 -27.30 -47.07 -26.43
C THR A 37 -26.49 -47.56 -27.65
N PRO A 38 -25.13 -47.65 -27.61
CA PRO A 38 -24.40 -48.84 -27.12
C PRO A 38 -23.13 -48.49 -26.28
N GLN A 39 -22.87 -49.16 -25.15
CA GLN A 39 -22.03 -50.36 -24.92
C GLN A 39 -20.49 -50.21 -24.99
N VAL A 40 -19.87 -50.84 -23.99
CA VAL A 40 -18.47 -50.85 -23.53
C VAL A 40 -17.70 -52.04 -24.11
N LEU A 41 -16.39 -51.90 -24.32
CA LEU A 41 -15.45 -53.04 -24.36
C LEU A 41 -14.17 -52.74 -23.56
N SER A 42 -13.84 -53.63 -22.64
CA SER A 42 -12.58 -53.72 -21.88
C SER A 42 -11.49 -54.44 -22.70
N PRO A 43 -10.25 -54.53 -22.19
CA PRO A 43 -9.80 -55.86 -21.76
C PRO A 43 -8.94 -55.91 -20.49
N THR A 44 -8.93 -57.09 -19.88
CA THR A 44 -8.21 -57.51 -18.66
C THR A 44 -7.17 -58.58 -19.02
N ILE A 45 -5.93 -58.50 -18.49
CA ILE A 45 -5.04 -59.66 -18.20
C ILE A 45 -4.13 -59.25 -17.01
N THR A 46 -4.43 -59.66 -15.77
CA THR A 46 -3.79 -60.74 -14.96
C THR A 46 -2.47 -60.37 -14.24
N SER A 47 -2.48 -60.36 -12.90
CA SER A 47 -1.38 -60.20 -11.90
C SER A 47 -0.53 -61.50 -11.74
N PRO A 48 0.53 -61.66 -10.88
CA PRO A 48 1.00 -60.89 -9.67
C PRO A 48 2.56 -60.91 -9.45
N PRO A 49 3.20 -60.83 -8.24
CA PRO A 49 2.97 -60.06 -6.99
C PRO A 49 4.24 -59.25 -6.52
N ASN A 50 4.14 -58.61 -5.34
CA ASN A 50 5.20 -58.08 -4.45
C ASN A 50 5.82 -56.69 -4.73
N ALA A 51 5.23 -55.65 -4.13
CA ALA A 51 5.97 -54.65 -3.33
C ALA A 51 5.00 -53.75 -2.53
N LEU A 52 5.30 -53.53 -1.25
CA LEU A 52 4.60 -52.64 -0.31
C LEU A 52 4.57 -51.17 -0.79
N PRO A 53 3.58 -50.35 -0.34
CA PRO A 53 3.45 -48.97 -0.78
C PRO A 53 4.55 -48.08 -0.17
N ARG A 54 5.42 -47.51 -1.02
CA ARG A 54 6.48 -46.58 -0.58
C ARG A 54 5.90 -45.17 -0.44
N ARG A 55 5.52 -44.82 0.78
CA ARG A 55 5.36 -43.44 1.26
C ARG A 55 6.74 -42.76 1.23
N SER A 56 6.92 -41.68 0.47
CA SER A 56 8.16 -40.89 0.53
C SER A 56 7.95 -39.61 1.33
N SER A 57 8.16 -39.74 2.64
CA SER A 57 8.63 -38.70 3.54
C SER A 57 10.16 -38.80 3.65
N ARG A 58 10.90 -37.80 3.16
CA ARG A 58 12.30 -37.45 3.53
C ARG A 58 12.47 -35.97 3.16
N LEU A 59 12.61 -34.99 4.06
CA LEU A 59 13.57 -34.81 5.17
C LEU A 59 15.00 -35.17 4.77
N PHE A 60 15.79 -34.13 4.50
CA PHE A 60 17.23 -34.13 4.77
C PHE A 60 17.60 -32.84 5.49
N THR A 61 17.96 -33.04 6.75
CA THR A 61 18.75 -32.16 7.60
C THR A 61 20.23 -32.29 7.26
N SER A 62 20.93 -31.16 7.42
CA SER A 62 22.32 -30.96 7.87
C SER A 62 23.46 -31.61 7.09
N ASP A 63 24.30 -30.75 6.51
CA ASP A 63 25.74 -30.90 6.61
C ASP A 63 26.33 -29.74 7.42
N SER A 64 27.15 -30.13 8.40
CA SER A 64 27.82 -29.25 9.35
C SER A 64 29.21 -28.92 8.82
N SER A 65 29.58 -27.64 8.79
CA SER A 65 30.99 -27.26 8.83
C SER A 65 31.18 -26.08 9.76
N THR A 66 31.96 -26.34 10.79
CA THR A 66 32.37 -25.51 11.91
C THR A 66 32.95 -24.15 11.53
N ALA A 67 32.41 -23.07 12.07
CA ALA A 67 33.15 -21.83 12.30
C ALA A 67 32.49 -20.98 13.42
N LYS A 68 33.20 -20.92 14.55
CA LYS A 68 33.14 -19.99 15.68
C LYS A 68 32.00 -18.97 15.74
N GLU A 69 31.18 -19.18 16.76
CA GLU A 69 30.37 -18.22 17.48
C GLU A 69 31.10 -16.88 17.70
N ASN A 70 30.48 -15.78 17.24
CA ASN A 70 30.89 -14.44 17.61
C ASN A 70 29.64 -13.59 17.85
N SER A 71 29.21 -13.56 19.11
CA SER A 71 28.12 -12.75 19.63
C SER A 71 28.52 -11.27 19.61
N LYS A 72 28.30 -10.60 18.47
CA LYS A 72 28.36 -9.14 18.39
C LYS A 72 26.95 -8.57 18.45
N LYS A 73 26.59 -8.03 19.63
CA LYS A 73 25.51 -7.05 19.79
C LYS A 73 25.63 -6.00 18.69
N LEU A 74 24.64 -5.92 17.80
CA LEU A 74 24.53 -4.86 16.81
C LEU A 74 24.20 -3.55 17.53
N LYS A 75 25.24 -2.77 17.86
CA LYS A 75 25.10 -1.36 18.23
C LYS A 75 24.68 -0.59 16.99
N MET A 76 23.46 -0.07 16.99
CA MET A 76 23.00 0.94 16.04
C MET A 76 23.92 2.18 16.17
N LYS A 77 24.88 2.33 15.25
CA LYS A 77 25.70 3.54 15.13
C LYS A 77 25.04 4.50 14.16
N PHE A 78 24.47 5.56 14.70
CA PHE A 78 24.07 6.74 13.94
C PHE A 78 25.33 7.43 13.36
N PRO A 79 25.33 7.88 12.09
CA PRO A 79 26.48 8.59 11.54
C PRO A 79 26.61 10.00 12.16
N PRO A 80 27.84 10.45 12.51
CA PRO A 80 28.07 11.84 12.89
C PRO A 80 28.22 12.73 11.64
N LYS A 81 27.88 14.01 11.83
CA LYS A 81 27.92 15.13 10.86
C LYS A 81 29.13 15.09 9.92
N ILE A 82 28.88 15.26 8.61
CA ILE A 82 29.91 15.37 7.57
C ILE A 82 30.50 16.81 7.57
N PRO A 83 31.84 16.99 7.57
CA PRO A 83 32.47 18.31 7.49
C PRO A 83 32.56 18.85 6.05
N ASN A 84 32.30 20.15 5.91
CA ASN A 84 32.47 20.94 4.69
C ASN A 84 33.93 20.92 4.21
N ARG A 85 34.19 20.38 3.01
CA ARG A 85 35.50 20.48 2.35
C ARG A 85 35.39 21.32 1.07
N LYS A 86 35.95 22.53 1.12
CA LYS A 86 36.19 23.38 -0.06
C LYS A 86 37.34 22.78 -0.88
N THR A 87 37.09 22.49 -2.15
CA THR A 87 38.13 22.17 -3.15
C THR A 87 38.15 23.24 -4.23
N LYS A 88 39.26 23.97 -4.31
CA LYS A 88 39.61 24.88 -5.40
C LYS A 88 39.92 24.05 -6.66
N SER A 89 39.27 24.37 -7.77
CA SER A 89 39.60 23.85 -9.10
C SER A 89 40.01 25.02 -10.01
N LYS A 90 41.21 24.90 -10.59
CA LYS A 90 41.83 25.84 -11.53
C LYS A 90 41.12 25.77 -12.89
N THR A 91 40.93 26.94 -13.48
CA THR A 91 40.40 27.16 -14.83
C THR A 91 41.39 26.74 -15.90
N ASN A 92 40.93 26.00 -16.93
CA ASN A 92 41.49 26.13 -18.27
C ASN A 92 40.40 25.87 -19.34
N LYS A 93 40.48 26.68 -20.41
CA LYS A 93 39.43 26.96 -21.41
C LYS A 93 39.13 25.78 -22.33
N GLY A 94 37.83 25.59 -22.61
CA GLY A 94 37.30 24.77 -23.69
C GLY A 94 35.77 24.86 -23.66
N GLY A 95 35.19 25.66 -24.56
CA GLY A 95 33.80 26.11 -24.50
C GLY A 95 32.78 25.03 -24.81
N ILE A 96 31.82 24.87 -23.89
CA ILE A 96 30.48 24.34 -24.17
C ILE A 96 29.53 25.25 -23.37
N THR A 97 28.76 26.06 -24.07
CA THR A 97 27.76 26.97 -23.53
C THR A 97 26.67 26.19 -22.80
N GLN A 98 26.38 26.58 -21.55
CA GLN A 98 25.23 26.10 -20.80
C GLN A 98 23.92 26.58 -21.43
N PRO A 99 22.82 25.80 -21.37
CA PRO A 99 21.52 26.30 -21.76
C PRO A 99 21.09 27.34 -20.73
N ASN A 100 20.99 28.59 -21.17
CA ASN A 100 20.57 29.71 -20.35
C ASN A 100 19.07 29.57 -20.07
N ILE A 101 18.70 29.38 -18.80
CA ILE A 101 17.30 29.22 -18.34
C ILE A 101 16.47 30.51 -18.51
N ASN A 102 17.08 31.57 -19.07
CA ASN A 102 16.43 32.85 -19.30
C ASN A 102 15.65 32.96 -20.63
N ASP A 103 15.83 32.03 -21.59
CA ASP A 103 15.15 32.11 -22.90
C ASP A 103 13.66 31.71 -22.85
N SER A 104 13.20 31.04 -21.79
CA SER A 104 11.79 30.65 -21.65
C SER A 104 10.88 31.75 -21.10
N LEU A 105 11.44 32.90 -20.70
CA LEU A 105 10.71 34.06 -20.17
C LEU A 105 10.61 35.24 -21.14
N GLU A 106 11.20 35.15 -22.33
CA GLU A 106 11.18 36.21 -23.35
C GLU A 106 9.97 36.14 -24.29
N ILE A 107 9.20 35.04 -24.31
CA ILE A 107 8.02 34.93 -25.21
C ILE A 107 6.84 35.78 -24.73
N THR A 108 6.84 36.21 -23.46
CA THR A 108 5.78 37.04 -22.86
C THR A 108 6.01 38.55 -22.99
N LYS A 109 7.07 39.01 -23.69
CA LYS A 109 7.38 40.46 -23.84
C LYS A 109 7.38 40.96 -25.29
N LEU A 110 6.57 40.38 -26.17
CA LEU A 110 6.25 41.01 -27.45
C LEU A 110 5.04 41.95 -27.29
N ASP A 111 5.29 43.04 -26.58
CA ASP A 111 4.45 44.23 -26.59
C ASP A 111 4.56 44.92 -27.96
N SER A 112 3.51 44.76 -28.77
CA SER A 112 2.84 45.76 -29.62
C SER A 112 3.63 46.84 -30.41
N SER A 113 4.95 46.76 -30.63
CA SER A 113 5.68 47.92 -31.19
C SER A 113 6.82 47.68 -32.20
N ILE A 114 7.00 46.50 -32.80
CA ILE A 114 7.94 46.35 -33.93
C ILE A 114 7.30 45.52 -35.05
N ILE A 115 6.51 46.19 -35.90
CA ILE A 115 6.10 45.67 -37.20
C ILE A 115 7.03 46.35 -38.24
N SER A 116 8.05 45.61 -38.67
CA SER A 116 8.78 45.89 -39.91
C SER A 116 8.50 44.73 -40.87
N GLU A 117 7.90 45.07 -42.00
CA GLU A 117 7.13 44.19 -42.90
C GLU A 117 7.92 43.04 -43.59
N GLY A 118 9.24 42.92 -43.36
CA GLY A 118 10.09 41.93 -44.03
C GLY A 118 10.31 40.59 -43.30
N LYS A 119 9.98 40.47 -42.01
CA LYS A 119 10.26 39.26 -41.19
C LYS A 119 9.03 38.40 -40.85
N LEU A 120 7.84 38.80 -41.30
CA LEU A 120 6.58 38.16 -40.90
C LEU A 120 6.40 36.76 -41.55
N SER A 121 6.90 36.56 -42.77
CA SER A 121 6.70 35.32 -43.53
C SER A 121 7.38 34.08 -42.93
N THR A 122 8.50 34.25 -42.22
CA THR A 122 9.22 33.15 -41.56
C THR A 122 8.74 32.87 -40.14
N ILE A 123 8.18 33.87 -39.45
CA ILE A 123 7.72 33.76 -38.06
C ILE A 123 6.31 33.16 -37.97
N THR A 124 5.47 33.41 -38.98
CA THR A 124 4.08 32.91 -39.05
C THR A 124 3.97 31.38 -38.90
N PRO A 125 4.75 30.54 -39.61
CA PRO A 125 4.66 29.08 -39.45
C PRO A 125 5.17 28.59 -38.08
N GLN A 126 6.13 29.27 -37.45
CA GLN A 126 6.62 28.93 -36.11
C GLN A 126 5.59 29.27 -35.02
N ILE A 127 4.92 30.42 -35.11
CA ILE A 127 3.83 30.80 -34.20
C ILE A 127 2.64 29.83 -34.37
N GLN A 128 2.34 29.43 -35.61
CA GLN A 128 1.25 28.50 -35.88
C GLN A 128 1.55 27.08 -35.37
N ALA A 129 2.81 26.62 -35.51
CA ALA A 129 3.28 25.37 -34.91
C ALA A 129 3.22 25.40 -33.37
N PHE A 130 3.63 26.51 -32.74
CA PHE A 130 3.52 26.68 -31.29
C PHE A 130 2.06 26.66 -30.81
N ASN A 131 1.17 27.37 -31.51
CA ASN A 131 -0.25 27.38 -31.15
C ASN A 131 -0.91 26.01 -31.33
N LEU A 132 -0.53 25.25 -32.35
CA LEU A 132 -1.01 23.88 -32.54
C LEU A 132 -0.50 22.95 -31.43
N GLN A 133 0.77 23.05 -31.06
CA GLN A 133 1.34 22.29 -29.94
C GLN A 133 0.66 22.65 -28.62
N LYS A 134 0.43 23.94 -28.36
CA LYS A 134 -0.27 24.41 -27.18
C LYS A 134 -1.70 23.88 -27.12
N ALA A 135 -2.45 24.00 -28.22
CA ALA A 135 -3.82 23.50 -28.29
C ALA A 135 -3.91 21.99 -28.05
N ALA A 136 -2.95 21.21 -28.55
CA ALA A 136 -2.87 19.77 -28.29
C ALA A 136 -2.56 19.43 -26.83
N ALA A 137 -1.75 20.25 -26.14
CA ALA A 137 -1.37 20.05 -24.74
C ALA A 137 -2.36 20.65 -23.72
N GLU A 138 -3.18 21.62 -24.13
CA GLU A 138 -4.03 22.42 -23.23
C GLU A 138 -4.99 21.54 -22.40
N GLY A 139 -5.57 20.50 -23.00
CA GLY A 139 -6.48 19.58 -22.31
C GLY A 139 -5.79 18.81 -21.18
N LEU A 140 -4.60 18.26 -21.43
CA LEU A 140 -3.81 17.56 -20.41
C LEU A 140 -3.28 18.54 -19.34
N MET A 141 -2.88 19.74 -19.74
CA MET A 141 -2.44 20.78 -18.81
C MET A 141 -3.57 21.26 -17.89
N SER A 142 -4.79 21.36 -18.40
CA SER A 142 -5.99 21.65 -17.61
C SER A 142 -6.25 20.55 -16.59
N LEU A 143 -6.21 19.27 -17.01
CA LEU A 143 -6.34 18.13 -16.11
C LEU A 143 -5.28 18.13 -15.01
N LEU A 144 -4.00 18.32 -15.37
CA LEU A 144 -2.90 18.38 -14.41
C LEU A 144 -3.04 19.54 -13.43
N ARG A 145 -3.61 20.67 -13.87
CA ARG A 145 -3.92 21.81 -12.99
C ARG A 145 -4.97 21.44 -11.96
N GLU A 146 -6.07 20.79 -12.36
CA GLU A 146 -7.12 20.38 -11.41
C GLU A 146 -6.63 19.28 -10.46
N MET A 147 -5.91 18.28 -10.97
CA MET A 147 -5.26 17.27 -10.12
C MET A 147 -4.25 17.90 -9.14
N GLY A 148 -3.47 18.87 -9.61
CA GLY A 148 -2.52 19.62 -8.80
C GLY A 148 -3.18 20.41 -7.67
N LYS A 149 -4.32 21.08 -7.95
CA LYS A 149 -5.12 21.76 -6.92
C LYS A 149 -5.64 20.78 -5.87
N GLY A 150 -6.18 19.64 -6.29
CA GLY A 150 -6.67 18.59 -5.37
C GLY A 150 -5.55 18.03 -4.49
N TYR A 151 -4.38 17.75 -5.08
CA TYR A 151 -3.22 17.26 -4.34
C TYR A 151 -2.63 18.31 -3.39
N LEU A 152 -2.61 19.58 -3.77
CA LEU A 152 -2.18 20.68 -2.91
C LEU A 152 -3.11 20.84 -1.69
N ALA A 153 -4.43 20.81 -1.92
CA ALA A 153 -5.42 20.86 -0.85
C ALA A 153 -5.24 19.68 0.12
N LEU A 154 -4.99 18.48 -0.41
CA LEU A 154 -4.72 17.28 0.38
C LEU A 154 -3.44 17.41 1.23
N CYS A 155 -2.34 17.90 0.65
CA CYS A 155 -1.09 18.14 1.39
C CYS A 155 -1.21 19.25 2.44
N SER A 156 -2.22 20.12 2.30
CA SER A 156 -2.56 21.18 3.26
C SER A 156 -3.58 20.71 4.32
N TYR A 157 -3.96 19.43 4.29
CA TYR A 157 -4.99 18.83 5.15
C TYR A 157 -6.41 19.41 4.97
N ASN A 158 -6.66 20.14 3.87
CA ASN A 158 -8.00 20.58 3.45
C ASN A 158 -8.74 19.42 2.76
N CYS A 159 -9.00 18.35 3.50
CA CYS A 159 -9.40 17.07 2.93
C CYS A 159 -10.77 17.09 2.22
N LYS A 160 -11.75 17.84 2.76
CA LYS A 160 -13.08 17.99 2.12
C LYS A 160 -12.99 18.69 0.77
N GLU A 161 -12.18 19.74 0.69
CA GLU A 161 -11.92 20.46 -0.56
C GLU A 161 -11.18 19.57 -1.56
N ALA A 162 -10.18 18.80 -1.10
CA ALA A 162 -9.45 17.86 -1.95
C ALA A 162 -10.38 16.80 -2.56
N ILE A 163 -11.25 16.18 -1.75
CA ILE A 163 -12.23 15.20 -2.22
C ILE A 163 -13.17 15.85 -3.24
N ASN A 164 -13.65 17.07 -2.97
CA ASN A 164 -14.52 17.79 -3.88
C ASN A 164 -13.81 18.08 -5.22
N ILE A 165 -12.58 18.59 -5.22
CA ILE A 165 -11.86 18.88 -6.47
C ILE A 165 -11.61 17.59 -7.26
N LEU A 166 -11.15 16.53 -6.58
CA LEU A 166 -10.82 15.26 -7.24
C LEU A 166 -12.07 14.52 -7.74
N SER A 167 -13.23 14.67 -7.10
CA SER A 167 -14.49 14.06 -7.57
C SER A 167 -15.07 14.71 -8.83
N HIS A 168 -14.70 15.97 -9.11
CA HIS A 168 -15.10 16.68 -10.33
C HIS A 168 -14.21 16.37 -11.55
N LEU A 169 -13.19 15.51 -11.39
CA LEU A 169 -12.39 15.04 -12.52
C LEU A 169 -13.26 14.22 -13.50
N PRO A 170 -12.96 14.26 -14.81
CA PRO A 170 -13.67 13.42 -15.79
C PRO A 170 -13.62 11.94 -15.40
N SER A 171 -14.70 11.19 -15.62
CA SER A 171 -14.88 9.82 -15.10
C SER A 171 -13.72 8.88 -15.43
N HIS A 172 -13.13 9.01 -16.62
CA HIS A 172 -11.96 8.22 -17.05
C HIS A 172 -10.70 8.49 -16.21
N HIS A 173 -10.53 9.72 -15.73
CA HIS A 173 -9.40 10.10 -14.86
C HIS A 173 -9.71 9.89 -13.38
N TYR A 174 -10.97 10.05 -12.99
CA TYR A 174 -11.42 9.74 -11.62
C TYR A 174 -11.19 8.28 -11.26
N SER A 175 -11.51 7.36 -12.18
CA SER A 175 -11.32 5.92 -11.98
C SER A 175 -9.86 5.47 -11.99
N THR A 176 -8.89 6.38 -12.13
CA THR A 176 -7.49 6.01 -11.99
C THR A 176 -7.18 5.70 -10.53
N ASP A 177 -6.45 4.61 -10.34
CA ASP A 177 -5.87 4.16 -9.08
C ASP A 177 -5.23 5.31 -8.29
N ARG A 178 -4.45 6.16 -8.96
CA ARG A 178 -3.73 7.26 -8.31
C ARG A 178 -4.67 8.28 -7.70
N VAL A 179 -5.72 8.68 -8.43
CA VAL A 179 -6.72 9.64 -7.93
C VAL A 179 -7.51 9.02 -6.79
N LEU A 180 -7.94 7.77 -6.93
CA LEU A 180 -8.65 7.04 -5.89
C LEU A 180 -7.80 6.86 -4.62
N CYS A 181 -6.51 6.56 -4.74
CA CYS A 181 -5.58 6.53 -3.59
C CYS A 181 -5.51 7.87 -2.88
N GLN A 182 -5.46 8.99 -3.62
CA GLN A 182 -5.49 10.32 -3.00
C GLN A 182 -6.82 10.58 -2.28
N ILE A 183 -7.95 10.21 -2.87
CA ILE A 183 -9.26 10.33 -2.22
C ILE A 183 -9.34 9.46 -0.97
N GLY A 184 -8.87 8.21 -1.04
CA GLY A 184 -8.80 7.29 0.10
C GLY A 184 -7.94 7.85 1.22
N ARG A 185 -6.80 8.45 0.88
CA ARG A 185 -5.96 9.19 1.83
C ARG A 185 -6.70 10.38 2.45
N ALA A 186 -7.42 11.18 1.66
CA ALA A 186 -8.20 12.30 2.20
C ALA A 186 -9.29 11.85 3.19
N TYR A 187 -9.99 10.73 2.90
CA TYR A 187 -10.95 10.15 3.84
C TYR A 187 -10.30 9.61 5.11
N PHE A 188 -9.12 9.01 4.98
CA PHE A 188 -8.33 8.56 6.14
C PHE A 188 -7.95 9.74 7.05
N GLU A 189 -7.48 10.85 6.49
CA GLU A 189 -7.14 12.06 7.23
C GLU A 189 -8.39 12.71 7.88
N LEU A 190 -9.57 12.53 7.29
CA LEU A 190 -10.86 12.90 7.90
C LEU A 190 -11.35 11.92 8.98
N SER A 191 -10.60 10.85 9.26
CA SER A 191 -11.00 9.74 10.13
C SER A 191 -12.27 9.00 9.69
N GLU A 192 -12.67 9.14 8.42
CA GLU A 192 -13.81 8.43 7.82
C GLU A 192 -13.35 7.05 7.29
N TYR A 193 -12.90 6.18 8.20
CA TYR A 193 -12.23 4.92 7.85
C TYR A 193 -13.10 3.97 7.01
N MET A 194 -14.42 3.93 7.26
CA MET A 194 -15.35 3.13 6.47
C MET A 194 -15.41 3.57 5.00
N GLN A 195 -15.31 4.88 4.76
CA GLN A 195 -15.33 5.44 3.42
C GLN A 195 -13.99 5.23 2.72
N ALA A 196 -12.88 5.42 3.46
CA ALA A 196 -11.54 5.13 2.98
C ALA A 196 -11.39 3.66 2.55
N GLU A 197 -11.89 2.71 3.35
CA GLU A 197 -11.84 1.28 3.03
C GLU A 197 -12.61 0.92 1.77
N ARG A 198 -13.79 1.53 1.55
CA ARG A 198 -14.54 1.36 0.30
C ARG A 198 -13.74 1.86 -0.91
N ILE A 199 -13.08 3.01 -0.80
CA ILE A 199 -12.28 3.56 -1.90
C ILE A 199 -11.04 2.69 -2.16
N PHE A 200 -10.32 2.27 -1.12
CA PHE A 200 -9.13 1.43 -1.30
C PHE A 200 -9.44 0.01 -1.79
N SER A 201 -10.56 -0.58 -1.38
CA SER A 201 -11.00 -1.86 -1.96
C SER A 201 -11.34 -1.72 -3.46
N GLU A 202 -11.91 -0.59 -3.87
CA GLU A 202 -12.11 -0.26 -5.28
C GLU A 202 -10.78 -0.08 -6.02
N VAL A 203 -9.78 0.58 -5.43
CA VAL A 203 -8.42 0.67 -6.00
C VAL A 203 -7.86 -0.73 -6.28
N ARG A 204 -7.94 -1.64 -5.30
CA ARG A 204 -7.45 -3.02 -5.45
C ARG A 204 -8.22 -3.81 -6.52
N ARG A 205 -9.49 -3.48 -6.75
CA ARG A 205 -10.34 -4.10 -7.79
C ARG A 205 -9.95 -3.65 -9.19
N ILE A 206 -9.59 -2.38 -9.36
CA ILE A 206 -9.17 -1.81 -10.64
C ILE A 206 -7.74 -2.24 -10.95
N GLU A 207 -6.82 -2.07 -9.98
CA GLU A 207 -5.42 -2.41 -10.13
C GLU A 207 -4.92 -3.25 -8.96
N ASN A 208 -4.75 -4.55 -9.21
CA ASN A 208 -4.24 -5.49 -8.22
C ASN A 208 -2.72 -5.36 -7.99
N TYR A 209 -1.97 -4.72 -8.88
CA TYR A 209 -0.50 -4.67 -8.84
C TYR A 209 0.07 -3.44 -8.15
N ARG A 210 -0.77 -2.45 -7.83
CA ARG A 210 -0.35 -1.24 -7.15
C ARG A 210 -0.07 -1.51 -5.67
N VAL A 211 1.13 -1.17 -5.24
CA VAL A 211 1.57 -1.24 -3.83
C VAL A 211 1.61 0.14 -3.14
N GLU A 212 1.70 1.21 -3.92
CA GLU A 212 1.83 2.58 -3.41
C GLU A 212 0.51 3.08 -2.77
N GLY A 213 0.61 3.56 -1.53
CA GLY A 213 -0.52 4.05 -0.73
C GLY A 213 -1.25 2.95 0.07
N MET A 214 -0.77 1.70 -0.02
CA MET A 214 -1.36 0.57 0.69
C MET A 214 -1.00 0.54 2.18
N GLU A 215 0.02 1.27 2.61
CA GLU A 215 0.32 1.49 4.03
C GLU A 215 -0.87 2.18 4.72
N ILE A 216 -1.47 3.19 4.08
CA ILE A 216 -2.62 3.92 4.61
C ILE A 216 -3.85 3.02 4.61
N TYR A 217 -4.02 2.23 3.55
CA TYR A 217 -5.09 1.23 3.51
C TYR A 217 -4.94 0.20 4.64
N SER A 218 -3.72 -0.30 4.86
CA SER A 218 -3.45 -1.25 5.93
C SER A 218 -3.75 -0.67 7.32
N THR A 219 -3.38 0.59 7.57
CA THR A 219 -3.71 1.29 8.81
C THR A 219 -5.22 1.55 8.94
N THR A 220 -5.91 1.82 7.82
CA THR A 220 -7.38 1.93 7.78
C THR A 220 -8.04 0.63 8.23
N LEU A 221 -7.57 -0.52 7.70
CA LEU A 221 -8.07 -1.84 8.10
C LEU A 221 -7.75 -2.16 9.56
N TRP A 222 -6.58 -1.74 10.05
CA TRP A 222 -6.20 -1.85 11.46
C TRP A 222 -7.15 -1.06 12.37
N HIS A 223 -7.48 0.19 12.02
CA HIS A 223 -8.46 0.98 12.77
C HIS A 223 -9.87 0.36 12.77
N LEU A 224 -10.26 -0.27 11.65
CA LEU A 224 -11.54 -0.97 11.53
C LEU A 224 -11.53 -2.37 12.15
N GLN A 225 -10.40 -2.85 12.66
CA GLN A 225 -10.21 -4.20 13.21
C GLN A 225 -10.65 -5.32 12.22
N LYS A 226 -10.30 -5.14 10.94
CA LYS A 226 -10.61 -6.09 9.86
C LYS A 226 -9.46 -7.07 9.63
N ASP A 227 -9.25 -7.99 10.57
CA ASP A 227 -8.13 -8.95 10.59
C ASP A 227 -7.99 -9.75 9.29
N VAL A 228 -9.09 -10.32 8.79
CA VAL A 228 -9.09 -11.17 7.59
C VAL A 228 -8.70 -10.37 6.36
N ALA A 229 -9.28 -9.16 6.18
CA ALA A 229 -8.98 -8.32 5.04
C ALA A 229 -7.51 -7.85 5.06
N LEU A 230 -6.99 -7.52 6.24
CA LEU A 230 -5.60 -7.10 6.42
C LEU A 230 -4.61 -8.25 6.19
N SER A 231 -4.95 -9.47 6.60
CA SER A 231 -4.15 -10.67 6.30
C SER A 231 -4.11 -10.98 4.81
N VAL A 232 -5.25 -10.88 4.12
CA VAL A 232 -5.31 -11.03 2.66
C VAL A 232 -4.46 -9.96 1.97
N LEU A 233 -4.63 -8.69 2.35
CA LEU A 233 -3.88 -7.57 1.79
C LEU A 233 -2.37 -7.75 1.98
N SER A 234 -1.93 -8.02 3.21
CA SER A 234 -0.51 -8.16 3.52
C SER A 234 0.13 -9.30 2.75
N LYS A 235 -0.52 -10.47 2.70
CA LYS A 235 -0.03 -11.61 1.93
C LYS A 235 0.10 -11.26 0.45
N ASP A 236 -0.95 -10.72 -0.14
CA ASP A 236 -1.00 -10.35 -1.56
C ASP A 236 0.14 -9.37 -1.89
N LEU A 237 0.31 -8.30 -1.12
CA LEU A 237 1.39 -7.32 -1.33
C LEU A 237 2.78 -7.96 -1.20
N THR A 238 3.01 -8.81 -0.20
CA THR A 238 4.32 -9.46 -0.02
C THR A 238 4.62 -10.53 -1.07
N ASP A 239 3.59 -11.17 -1.64
CA ASP A 239 3.75 -12.13 -2.73
C ASP A 239 4.05 -11.41 -4.06
N MET A 240 3.47 -10.22 -4.26
CA MET A 240 3.67 -9.39 -5.45
C MET A 240 4.99 -8.63 -5.44
N ASP A 241 5.30 -7.88 -4.38
CA ASP A 241 6.52 -7.07 -4.27
C ASP A 241 7.14 -7.13 -2.87
N LYS A 242 8.24 -7.87 -2.75
CA LYS A 242 9.03 -8.00 -1.51
C LYS A 242 10.00 -6.85 -1.31
N ASN A 243 10.19 -6.02 -2.33
CA ASN A 243 11.12 -4.91 -2.36
C ASN A 243 10.42 -3.56 -2.13
N SER A 244 9.12 -3.57 -1.85
CA SER A 244 8.34 -2.42 -1.42
C SER A 244 8.28 -2.34 0.12
N PRO A 245 8.57 -1.18 0.74
CA PRO A 245 8.38 -0.98 2.17
C PRO A 245 6.90 -1.01 2.58
N GLU A 246 5.97 -0.62 1.69
CA GLU A 246 4.52 -0.64 1.92
C GLU A 246 4.02 -2.06 2.22
N ALA A 247 4.49 -3.05 1.46
CA ALA A 247 4.12 -4.46 1.67
C ALA A 247 4.50 -4.95 3.07
N TRP A 248 5.71 -4.63 3.54
CA TRP A 248 6.17 -4.97 4.87
C TRP A 248 5.47 -4.18 5.98
N CYS A 249 5.09 -2.92 5.71
CA CYS A 249 4.23 -2.15 6.63
C CYS A 249 2.86 -2.80 6.79
N ALA A 250 2.23 -3.23 5.70
CA ALA A 250 0.94 -3.91 5.75
C ALA A 250 1.03 -5.24 6.52
N ALA A 251 2.09 -6.01 6.33
CA ALA A 251 2.36 -7.22 7.12
C ALA A 251 2.56 -6.88 8.61
N GLY A 252 3.34 -5.85 8.93
CA GLY A 252 3.53 -5.39 10.31
C GLY A 252 2.22 -5.01 10.99
N ASN A 253 1.35 -4.26 10.30
CA ASN A 253 0.02 -3.91 10.78
C ASN A 253 -0.87 -5.15 11.01
N CYS A 254 -0.78 -6.16 10.16
CA CYS A 254 -1.51 -7.42 10.34
C CYS A 254 -1.15 -8.11 11.66
N PHE A 255 0.14 -8.23 11.97
CA PHE A 255 0.61 -8.86 13.21
C PHE A 255 0.40 -7.97 14.45
N SER A 256 0.52 -6.66 14.28
CA SER A 256 0.18 -5.68 15.33
C SER A 256 -1.28 -5.83 15.78
N LEU A 257 -2.21 -5.99 14.81
CA LEU A 257 -3.63 -6.19 15.10
C LEU A 257 -3.89 -7.48 15.88
N GLN A 258 -3.11 -8.54 15.61
CA GLN A 258 -3.14 -9.80 16.34
C GLN A 258 -2.46 -9.73 17.71
N ARG A 259 -1.90 -8.57 18.09
CA ARG A 259 -1.10 -8.33 19.31
C ARG A 259 0.21 -9.12 19.34
N GLU A 260 0.69 -9.56 18.19
CA GLU A 260 2.00 -10.20 18.03
C GLU A 260 3.07 -9.15 17.77
N HIS A 261 3.28 -8.25 18.75
CA HIS A 261 4.13 -7.06 18.62
C HIS A 261 5.57 -7.37 18.25
N ASP A 262 6.16 -8.45 18.79
CA ASP A 262 7.52 -8.88 18.48
C ASP A 262 7.72 -9.22 16.99
N ILE A 263 6.69 -9.76 16.35
CA ILE A 263 6.69 -10.11 14.93
C ILE A 263 6.43 -8.86 14.09
N ALA A 264 5.50 -8.01 14.51
CA ALA A 264 5.24 -6.72 13.87
C ALA A 264 6.50 -5.84 13.81
N ILE A 265 7.24 -5.75 14.92
CA ILE A 265 8.52 -5.02 15.01
C ILE A 265 9.52 -5.50 13.95
N LYS A 266 9.63 -6.83 13.74
CA LYS A 266 10.53 -7.39 12.72
C LYS A 266 10.12 -6.99 11.30
N PHE A 267 8.81 -6.97 11.01
CA PHE A 267 8.31 -6.54 9.70
C PHE A 267 8.52 -5.05 9.47
N PHE A 268 8.30 -4.19 10.46
CA PHE A 268 8.60 -2.76 10.32
C PHE A 268 10.11 -2.48 10.19
N GLN A 269 10.95 -3.22 10.92
CA GLN A 269 12.40 -3.18 10.72
C GLN A 269 12.80 -3.62 9.30
N ARG A 270 12.11 -4.62 8.74
CA ARG A 270 12.32 -5.05 7.36
C ARG A 270 11.89 -3.96 6.37
N ALA A 271 10.76 -3.29 6.59
CA ALA A 271 10.32 -2.17 5.77
C ALA A 271 11.39 -1.06 5.73
N ILE A 272 11.97 -0.70 6.88
CA ILE A 272 13.05 0.28 7.00
C ILE A 272 14.34 -0.20 6.31
N GLN A 273 14.63 -1.50 6.35
CA GLN A 273 15.80 -2.06 5.66
C GLN A 273 15.64 -1.98 4.13
N VAL A 274 14.42 -2.18 3.64
CA VAL A 274 14.08 -2.10 2.22
C VAL A 274 14.20 -0.66 1.73
N ASP A 275 13.58 0.30 2.44
CA ASP A 275 13.75 1.73 2.17
C ASP A 275 14.00 2.54 3.46
N PRO A 276 15.26 2.93 3.71
CA PRO A 276 15.60 3.78 4.86
C PRO A 276 15.05 5.21 4.80
N ASN A 277 14.50 5.64 3.65
CA ASN A 277 13.88 6.96 3.47
C ASN A 277 12.35 6.91 3.60
N TYR A 278 11.79 5.79 4.04
CA TYR A 278 10.36 5.62 4.22
C TYR A 278 9.90 6.00 5.63
N ALA A 279 9.46 7.26 5.80
CA ALA A 279 9.13 7.83 7.11
C ALA A 279 8.02 7.06 7.86
N TYR A 280 7.00 6.59 7.14
CA TYR A 280 5.84 5.94 7.74
C TYR A 280 6.21 4.63 8.48
N ALA A 281 7.17 3.85 7.95
CA ALA A 281 7.64 2.64 8.63
C ALA A 281 8.31 2.94 9.97
N TYR A 282 9.07 4.03 10.09
CA TYR A 282 9.65 4.46 11.36
C TYR A 282 8.57 4.85 12.37
N THR A 283 7.51 5.52 11.92
CA THR A 283 6.36 5.89 12.76
C THR A 283 5.64 4.65 13.29
N LEU A 284 5.31 3.69 12.42
CA LEU A 284 4.67 2.44 12.83
C LEU A 284 5.56 1.63 13.79
N LEU A 285 6.85 1.54 13.52
CA LEU A 285 7.81 0.91 14.43
C LEU A 285 7.85 1.62 15.79
N GLY A 286 7.78 2.96 15.79
CA GLY A 286 7.71 3.76 17.00
C GLY A 286 6.47 3.43 17.83
N HIS A 287 5.29 3.32 17.19
CA HIS A 287 4.06 2.93 17.87
C HIS A 287 4.15 1.52 18.47
N GLU A 288 4.71 0.54 17.75
CA GLU A 288 4.89 -0.80 18.32
C GLU A 288 5.81 -0.80 19.54
N PHE A 289 6.91 -0.04 19.52
CA PHE A 289 7.76 0.07 20.70
C PHE A 289 7.08 0.76 21.88
N VAL A 290 6.13 1.68 21.64
CA VAL A 290 5.29 2.23 22.70
C VAL A 290 4.38 1.14 23.29
N LEU A 291 3.78 0.30 22.44
CA LEU A 291 2.94 -0.81 22.88
C LEU A 291 3.70 -1.87 23.69
N THR A 292 4.99 -2.08 23.39
CA THR A 292 5.88 -2.98 24.16
C THR A 292 6.63 -2.28 25.31
N GLU A 293 6.26 -1.03 25.65
CA GLU A 293 6.86 -0.22 26.73
C GLU A 293 8.36 0.10 26.56
N GLU A 294 8.91 -0.04 25.35
CA GLU A 294 10.30 0.26 25.01
C GLU A 294 10.46 1.74 24.57
N LEU A 295 10.15 2.67 25.46
CA LEU A 295 10.00 4.10 25.14
C LEU A 295 11.26 4.76 24.56
N ASP A 296 12.45 4.37 25.02
CA ASP A 296 13.72 4.90 24.50
C ASP A 296 13.93 4.55 23.02
N LYS A 297 13.55 3.32 22.63
CA LYS A 297 13.62 2.87 21.23
C LYS A 297 12.53 3.55 20.40
N ALA A 298 11.32 3.69 20.94
CA ALA A 298 10.24 4.41 20.28
C ALA A 298 10.65 5.85 19.94
N LEU A 299 11.22 6.57 20.90
CA LEU A 299 11.68 7.94 20.72
C LEU A 299 12.77 8.05 19.65
N ALA A 300 13.69 7.09 19.58
CA ALA A 300 14.68 7.02 18.50
C ALA A 300 14.02 6.79 17.12
N CYS A 301 12.96 5.99 17.05
CA CYS A 301 12.21 5.75 15.81
C CYS A 301 11.48 7.01 15.34
N PHE A 302 10.75 7.70 16.21
CA PHE A 302 10.08 8.96 15.86
C PHE A 302 11.07 10.06 15.44
N ARG A 303 12.21 10.19 16.12
CA ARG A 303 13.29 11.10 15.69
C ARG A 303 13.82 10.77 14.30
N ASN A 304 13.94 9.49 13.95
CA ASN A 304 14.32 9.09 12.60
C ASN A 304 13.23 9.41 11.58
N ALA A 305 11.95 9.19 11.91
CA ALA A 305 10.83 9.56 11.04
C ALA A 305 10.84 11.06 10.72
N ILE A 306 11.03 11.92 11.74
CA ILE A 306 11.16 13.39 11.56
C ILE A 306 12.40 13.76 10.72
N ARG A 307 13.52 13.05 10.91
CA ARG A 307 14.74 13.27 10.11
C ARG A 307 14.53 12.92 8.64
N VAL A 308 13.74 11.89 8.35
CA VAL A 308 13.42 11.45 6.98
C VAL A 308 12.41 12.39 6.35
N ASN A 309 11.31 12.69 7.05
CA ASN A 309 10.30 13.64 6.60
C ASN A 309 9.91 14.59 7.75
N PRO A 310 10.43 15.84 7.74
CA PRO A 310 10.12 16.82 8.77
C PRO A 310 8.64 17.23 8.86
N ARG A 311 7.87 17.03 7.77
CA ARG A 311 6.43 17.38 7.70
C ARG A 311 5.52 16.18 8.01
N HIS A 312 6.09 15.04 8.42
CA HIS A 312 5.30 13.87 8.80
C HIS A 312 4.76 14.03 10.23
N TYR A 313 3.53 14.51 10.34
CA TYR A 313 2.92 14.88 11.63
C TYR A 313 2.72 13.72 12.60
N ASN A 314 2.48 12.50 12.12
CA ASN A 314 2.28 11.33 13.00
C ASN A 314 3.50 11.01 13.90
N ALA A 315 4.68 11.49 13.53
CA ALA A 315 5.90 11.29 14.30
C ALA A 315 6.18 12.41 15.34
N TRP A 316 5.46 13.53 15.27
CA TRP A 316 5.60 14.68 16.18
C TRP A 316 4.71 14.52 17.42
#